data_AF-J9EKT3-F1
#
_entry.id   AF-J9EKT3-F1
#
_cell.length_a   1.000
_cell.length_b   1.000
_cell.length_c   1.000
_cell.angle_alpha   90.00
_cell.angle_beta   90.00
_cell.angle_gamma   90.00
#
_symmetry.space_group_name_H-M   'P 1'
#
loop_
_entity.id
_entity.type
_entity.pdbx_description
1 polymer ?
#
loop_
_entity_poly.entity_id
_entity_poly.type
_entity_poly.pdbx_seq_one_letter_code
_entity_poly.pdbx_strand_id
1 'polypeptide(L)'
;MFVSLMAFFAQVSDPTIGGTYMTLLNTLSNLGGNWPVTLILSLTDHFTFKNCVVKGTKTILGSCNTEVSMNQCTAEGNVCELAVDGYYIAVALCSVVGIIWYRLSFRKIRYFQEIPRKDWRIVKR
;
A
#
# COMPACT_ATOMS: atom_id res chain seq x y z
N MET A 1 11.42 -6.00 -12.94
CA MET A 1 10.10 -5.41 -13.33
C MET A 1 10.23 -4.07 -14.03
N PHE A 2 11.16 -3.18 -13.64
CA PHE A 2 11.30 -1.86 -14.25
C PHE A 2 11.52 -1.90 -15.78
N VAL A 3 12.45 -2.72 -16.27
CA VAL A 3 12.75 -2.84 -17.71
C VAL A 3 11.53 -3.29 -18.53
N SER A 4 10.78 -4.28 -18.05
CA SER A 4 9.57 -4.76 -18.74
C SER A 4 8.46 -3.71 -18.79
N LEU A 5 8.31 -2.91 -17.74
CA LEU A 5 7.32 -1.83 -17.67
C LEU A 5 7.71 -0.67 -18.59
N MET A 6 8.99 -0.29 -18.61
CA MET A 6 9.51 0.72 -19.53
C MET A 6 9.42 0.28 -20.99
N ALA A 7 9.65 -1.01 -21.29
CA ALA A 7 9.44 -1.56 -22.62
C ALA A 7 7.97 -1.49 -23.05
N PHE A 8 7.03 -1.71 -22.13
CA PHE A 8 5.60 -1.54 -22.41
C PHE A 8 5.22 -0.07 -22.63
N PHE A 9 5.73 0.86 -21.81
CA PHE A 9 5.50 2.29 -21.99
C PHE A 9 6.04 2.79 -23.34
N ALA A 10 7.21 2.32 -23.75
CA ALA A 10 7.76 2.63 -25.07
C ALA A 10 6.93 2.05 -26.22
N GLN A 11 6.33 0.87 -26.04
CA GLN A 11 5.48 0.25 -27.08
C GLN A 11 4.13 0.94 -27.24
N VAL A 12 3.55 1.45 -26.15
CA VAL A 12 2.25 2.13 -26.12
C VAL A 12 2.35 3.60 -26.52
N SER A 13 3.51 4.23 -26.33
CA SER A 13 3.72 5.63 -26.69
C SER A 13 3.80 5.82 -28.21
N ASP A 14 3.00 6.73 -28.76
CA ASP A 14 3.05 7.09 -30.19
C ASP A 14 4.41 7.76 -30.52
N PRO A 15 5.13 7.36 -31.57
CA PRO A 15 6.42 7.98 -31.94
C PRO A 15 6.35 9.50 -32.22
N THR A 16 5.18 10.04 -32.59
CA THR A 16 5.01 11.48 -32.85
C THR A 16 4.92 12.33 -31.58
N ILE A 17 4.42 11.77 -30.47
CA ILE A 17 4.25 12.46 -29.17
C ILE A 17 4.79 11.59 -28.02
N GLY A 18 5.81 10.77 -28.31
CA GLY A 18 6.24 9.70 -27.42
C GLY A 18 6.84 10.21 -26.11
N GLY A 19 7.51 11.37 -26.16
CA GLY A 19 8.09 12.01 -24.98
C GLY A 19 7.04 12.39 -23.93
N THR A 20 5.90 12.94 -24.34
CA THR A 20 4.82 13.33 -23.42
C THR A 20 4.15 12.11 -22.81
N TYR A 21 3.84 11.08 -23.62
CA TYR A 21 3.25 9.83 -23.12
C TYR A 21 4.16 9.10 -22.15
N MET A 22 5.45 8.97 -22.50
CA MET A 22 6.43 8.30 -21.65
C MET A 22 6.64 9.05 -20.33
N THR A 23 6.68 10.38 -20.37
CA THR A 23 6.79 11.20 -19.16
C THR A 23 5.56 11.05 -18.27
N LEU A 24 4.35 11.13 -18.83
CA LEU A 24 3.11 10.95 -18.08
C LEU A 24 3.03 9.57 -17.42
N LEU A 25 3.32 8.51 -18.17
CA LEU A 25 3.29 7.14 -17.67
C LEU A 25 4.33 6.91 -16.56
N ASN A 26 5.51 7.51 -16.67
CA ASN A 26 6.53 7.48 -15.62
C ASN A 26 6.08 8.22 -14.36
N THR A 27 5.46 9.40 -14.51
CA THR A 27 4.90 10.15 -13.39
C THR A 27 3.83 9.35 -12.67
N LEU A 28 2.90 8.74 -13.40
CA LEU A 28 1.86 7.88 -12.83
C LEU A 28 2.45 6.65 -12.13
N SER A 29 3.49 6.03 -12.71
CA SER A 29 4.17 4.89 -12.09
C SER A 29 4.88 5.27 -10.79
N ASN A 30 5.58 6.40 -10.76
CA ASN A 30 6.29 6.89 -9.58
C ASN A 30 5.32 7.34 -8.47
N LEU A 31 4.22 7.98 -8.84
CA LEU A 31 3.17 8.35 -7.89
C LEU A 31 2.55 7.08 -7.30
N GLY A 32 2.17 6.13 -8.16
CA GLY A 32 1.55 4.86 -7.81
C GLY A 32 2.37 3.98 -6.85
N GLY A 33 3.70 4.05 -6.92
CA GLY A 33 4.59 3.30 -6.03
C GLY A 33 4.79 3.93 -4.65
N ASN A 34 4.72 5.26 -4.54
CA ASN A 34 5.08 5.96 -3.30
C ASN A 34 3.89 6.24 -2.38
N TRP A 35 2.73 6.61 -2.92
CA TRP A 35 1.55 6.95 -2.11
C TRP A 35 1.04 5.84 -1.17
N PRO A 36 1.12 4.53 -1.49
CA PRO A 36 0.56 3.49 -0.63
C PRO A 36 1.35 3.34 0.68
N VAL A 37 2.66 3.62 0.66
CA VAL A 37 3.53 3.48 1.84
C VAL A 37 3.06 4.43 2.93
N THR A 38 2.86 5.70 2.59
CA THR A 38 2.38 6.72 3.55
C THR A 38 0.99 6.37 4.09
N LEU A 39 0.09 5.87 3.23
CA LEU A 39 -1.25 5.46 3.64
C LEU A 39 -1.22 4.28 4.62
N ILE A 40 -0.44 3.25 4.32
CA ILE A 40 -0.38 2.03 5.15
C ILE A 40 0.24 2.33 6.50
N LEU A 41 1.29 3.16 6.55
CA LEU A 41 1.89 3.58 7.82
C LEU A 41 0.88 4.35 8.67
N SER A 42 0.15 5.29 8.06
CA SER A 42 -0.91 6.03 8.77
C SER A 42 -2.02 5.13 9.29
N LEU A 43 -2.42 4.09 8.54
CA LEU A 43 -3.43 3.12 8.99
C LEU A 43 -2.91 2.18 10.09
N THR A 44 -1.61 1.87 10.09
CA THR A 44 -1.01 0.92 11.04
C THR A 44 -1.13 1.43 12.47
N ASP A 45 -0.98 2.74 12.69
CA ASP A 45 -1.17 3.36 14.01
C ASP A 45 -2.60 3.18 14.52
N HIS A 46 -3.61 3.25 13.63
CA HIS A 46 -5.01 3.02 13.99
C HIS A 46 -5.33 1.55 14.32
N PHE A 47 -4.63 0.60 13.71
CA PHE A 47 -4.82 -0.84 13.94
C PHE A 47 -3.95 -1.40 15.06
N THR A 48 -3.10 -0.57 15.68
CA THR A 48 -2.21 -1.02 16.76
C THR A 48 -2.95 -1.01 18.10
N PHE A 49 -2.88 -2.12 18.82
CA PHE A 49 -3.50 -2.27 20.14
C PHE A 49 -2.44 -2.52 21.22
N LYS A 50 -2.43 -1.68 22.25
CA LYS A 50 -1.53 -1.76 23.40
C LYS A 50 -2.32 -2.13 24.65
N ASN A 51 -1.78 -3.04 25.45
CA ASN A 51 -2.37 -3.46 26.72
C ASN A 51 -1.51 -3.01 27.89
N CYS A 52 -2.18 -2.64 28.99
CA CYS A 52 -1.52 -2.35 30.26
C CYS A 52 -1.35 -3.66 31.05
N VAL A 53 -0.10 -3.97 31.43
CA VAL A 53 0.29 -5.19 32.14
C VAL A 53 1.02 -4.82 33.44
N VAL A 54 0.70 -5.53 34.53
CA VAL A 54 1.39 -5.33 35.82
C VAL A 54 2.85 -5.76 35.72
N LYS A 55 3.74 -4.95 36.27
CA LYS A 55 5.17 -5.27 36.32
C LYS A 55 5.41 -6.48 37.23
N GLY A 56 5.67 -7.64 36.63
CA GLY A 56 5.94 -8.91 37.34
C GLY A 56 4.81 -9.95 37.28
N THR A 57 3.58 -9.55 36.91
CA THR A 57 2.44 -10.45 36.75
C THR A 57 1.79 -10.18 35.39
N LYS A 58 1.63 -11.21 34.54
CA LYS A 58 1.03 -11.07 33.19
C LYS A 58 -0.49 -10.81 33.21
N THR A 59 -1.00 -10.15 34.24
CA THR A 59 -2.41 -9.78 34.37
C THR A 59 -2.69 -8.52 33.56
N ILE A 60 -3.65 -8.61 32.65
CA ILE A 60 -4.11 -7.51 31.80
C ILE A 60 -5.14 -6.70 32.58
N LEU A 61 -4.85 -5.43 32.87
CA LEU A 61 -5.76 -4.53 33.60
C LEU A 61 -6.71 -3.77 32.66
N GLY A 62 -6.28 -3.53 31.42
CA GLY A 62 -7.02 -2.74 30.44
C GLY A 62 -6.18 -2.41 29.20
N SER A 63 -6.78 -1.64 28.28
CA SER A 63 -6.11 -1.15 27.06
C SER A 63 -5.44 0.20 27.28
N CYS A 64 -4.25 0.41 26.70
CA CYS A 64 -3.54 1.69 26.74
C CYS A 64 -3.35 2.34 25.36
N ASN A 65 -4.44 2.44 24.60
CA ASN A 65 -4.42 3.05 23.27
C ASN A 65 -4.46 4.58 23.27
N THR A 66 -4.92 5.23 24.35
CA THR A 66 -4.96 6.69 24.46
C THR A 66 -3.91 7.21 25.43
N GLU A 67 -3.42 8.43 25.23
CA GLU A 67 -2.45 9.06 26.14
C GLU A 67 -2.93 9.09 27.59
N VAL A 68 -4.24 9.29 27.81
CA VAL A 68 -4.86 9.27 29.14
C VAL A 68 -4.72 7.89 29.80
N SER A 69 -5.09 6.82 29.07
CA SER A 69 -5.00 5.45 29.56
C SER A 69 -3.55 4.98 29.77
N MET A 70 -2.63 5.46 28.94
CA MET A 70 -1.20 5.20 29.08
C MET A 70 -0.64 5.86 30.34
N ASN A 71 -0.99 7.13 30.60
CA ASN A 71 -0.54 7.86 31.78
C ASN A 71 -1.10 7.28 33.08
N GLN A 72 -2.34 6.79 33.08
CA GLN A 72 -2.93 6.08 34.21
C GLN A 72 -2.19 4.77 34.50
N CYS A 73 -1.90 3.99 33.45
CA CYS A 73 -1.15 2.73 33.56
C CYS A 73 0.27 2.95 34.13
N THR A 74 0.99 3.95 33.62
CA THR A 74 2.37 4.23 34.07
C THR A 74 2.43 4.88 35.44
N ALA A 75 1.43 5.67 35.83
CA ALA A 75 1.32 6.25 37.17
C ALA A 75 1.20 5.19 38.27
N GLU A 76 0.58 4.05 37.96
CA GLU A 76 0.46 2.90 38.87
C GLU A 76 1.71 2.00 38.87
N GLY A 77 2.75 2.33 38.08
CA GLY A 77 3.97 1.53 37.94
C GLY A 77 3.85 0.33 37.00
N ASN A 78 2.76 0.25 36.22
CA ASN A 78 2.52 -0.80 35.23
C ASN A 78 3.18 -0.46 33.88
N VAL A 79 3.34 -1.46 33.00
CA VAL A 79 4.01 -1.32 31.70
C VAL A 79 3.00 -1.51 30.57
N CYS A 80 3.04 -0.62 29.59
CA CYS A 80 2.28 -0.78 28.35
C CYS A 80 3.06 -1.65 27.37
N GLU A 81 2.56 -2.86 27.14
CA GLU A 81 3.11 -3.79 26.14
C GLU A 81 2.22 -3.81 24.88
N LEU A 82 2.87 -3.96 23.73
CA LEU A 82 2.19 -4.18 22.45
C LEU A 82 1.48 -5.53 22.49
N ALA A 83 0.15 -5.52 22.41
CA ALA A 83 -0.64 -6.74 22.40
C ALA A 83 -0.81 -7.27 20.97
N VAL A 84 -1.19 -6.37 20.05
CA VAL A 84 -1.33 -6.68 18.63
C VAL A 84 -0.71 -5.54 17.83
N ASP A 85 0.28 -5.90 17.02
CA ASP A 85 0.91 -4.98 16.08
C ASP A 85 0.03 -4.82 14.85
N GLY A 86 -0.39 -3.58 14.58
CA GLY A 86 -1.22 -3.23 13.43
C GLY A 86 -0.58 -3.62 12.09
N TYR A 87 0.75 -3.79 12.05
CA TYR A 87 1.49 -4.21 10.86
C TYR A 87 0.99 -5.55 10.32
N TYR A 88 0.80 -6.56 11.18
CA TYR A 88 0.36 -7.88 10.73
C TYR A 88 -1.09 -7.85 10.19
N ILE A 89 -1.96 -7.05 10.81
CA ILE A 89 -3.33 -6.83 10.35
C ILE A 89 -3.31 -6.13 8.98
N ALA A 90 -2.51 -5.07 8.84
CA ALA A 90 -2.37 -4.32 7.61
C ALA A 90 -1.82 -5.20 6.46
N VAL A 91 -0.80 -6.03 6.72
CA VAL A 91 -0.25 -6.96 5.74
C VAL A 91 -1.30 -7.97 5.27
N ALA A 92 -2.07 -8.55 6.19
CA ALA A 92 -3.14 -9.48 5.84
C ALA A 92 -4.22 -8.82 4.96
N LEU A 93 -4.68 -7.63 5.35
CA LEU A 93 -5.66 -6.84 4.59
C LEU A 93 -5.14 -6.47 3.19
N CYS A 94 -3.93 -5.91 3.09
CA CYS A 94 -3.33 -5.53 1.82
C CYS A 94 -3.11 -6.74 0.90
N SER A 95 -2.78 -7.91 1.44
CA SER A 95 -2.61 -9.14 0.65
C SER A 95 -3.94 -9.59 0.04
N VAL A 96 -5.02 -9.58 0.82
CA VAL A 96 -6.37 -9.93 0.32
C VAL A 96 -6.83 -8.94 -0.74
N VAL A 97 -6.69 -7.64 -0.48
CA VAL A 97 -7.03 -6.57 -1.44
C VAL A 97 -6.21 -6.72 -2.72
N GLY A 98 -4.91 -7.00 -2.61
CA GLY A 98 -4.01 -7.21 -3.75
C GLY A 98 -4.44 -8.40 -4.62
N ILE A 99 -4.82 -9.52 -4.01
CA ILE A 99 -5.32 -10.70 -4.75
C ILE A 99 -6.62 -10.39 -5.48
N ILE A 100 -7.56 -9.72 -4.82
CA ILE A 100 -8.84 -9.31 -5.41
C ILE A 100 -8.59 -8.37 -6.59
N TRP A 101 -7.79 -7.32 -6.36
CA TRP A 101 -7.43 -6.34 -7.38
C TRP A 101 -6.76 -6.99 -8.59
N TYR A 102 -5.80 -7.89 -8.36
CA TYR A 102 -5.12 -8.63 -9.42
C TYR A 102 -6.12 -9.43 -10.24
N ARG A 103 -7.02 -10.21 -9.60
CA ARG A 103 -8.03 -11.00 -10.32
C ARG A 103 -8.97 -10.13 -11.16
N LEU A 104 -9.42 -9.00 -10.64
CA LEU A 104 -10.30 -8.08 -11.36
C LEU A 104 -9.56 -7.40 -12.52
N SER A 105 -8.33 -6.96 -12.30
CA SER A 105 -7.53 -6.24 -13.29
C SER A 105 -6.94 -7.16 -14.35
N PHE A 106 -6.77 -8.45 -14.07
CA PHE A 106 -6.15 -9.42 -14.97
C PHE A 106 -6.80 -9.44 -16.36
N ARG A 107 -8.13 -9.35 -16.42
CA ARG A 107 -8.87 -9.28 -17.69
C ARG A 107 -8.51 -8.03 -18.49
N LYS A 108 -8.41 -6.87 -17.82
CA LYS A 108 -8.03 -5.60 -18.46
C LYS A 108 -6.56 -5.60 -18.88
N ILE A 109 -5.67 -6.15 -18.06
CA ILE A 109 -4.24 -6.25 -18.37
C ILE A 109 -4.04 -7.09 -19.64
N ARG A 110 -4.69 -8.26 -19.73
CA ARG A 110 -4.65 -9.08 -20.95
C ARG A 110 -5.20 -8.33 -22.17
N TYR A 111 -6.34 -7.67 -22.00
CA TYR A 111 -6.91 -6.85 -23.07
C TYR A 111 -5.90 -5.80 -23.58
N PHE A 112 -5.28 -5.02 -22.70
CA PHE A 112 -4.28 -4.02 -23.11
C PHE A 112 -3.02 -4.64 -23.75
N GLN A 113 -2.64 -5.86 -23.39
CA GLN A 113 -1.53 -6.58 -24.02
C GLN A 113 -1.88 -7.11 -25.42
N GLU A 114 -3.15 -7.41 -25.69
CA GLU A 114 -3.64 -7.94 -26.97
C GLU A 114 -3.93 -6.84 -28.00
N ILE A 115 -4.10 -5.57 -27.58
CA ILE A 115 -4.35 -4.46 -28.50
C ILE A 115 -3.14 -4.28 -29.45
N PRO A 116 -3.34 -4.33 -30.77
CA PRO A 116 -2.26 -4.15 -31.72
C PRO A 116 -1.72 -2.72 -31.67
N ARG A 117 -0.41 -2.57 -31.85
CA ARG A 117 0.34 -1.29 -31.73
C ARG A 117 -0.21 -0.14 -32.57
N LYS A 118 -0.89 -0.45 -33.68
CA LYS A 118 -1.53 0.55 -34.56
C LYS A 118 -2.66 1.32 -33.87
N ASP A 119 -3.36 0.68 -32.93
CA ASP A 119 -4.52 1.28 -32.26
C ASP A 119 -4.12 2.19 -31.09
N TRP A 120 -2.88 2.08 -30.64
CA TRP A 120 -2.29 2.99 -29.64
C TRP A 120 -1.78 4.30 -30.25
N ARG A 121 -1.62 4.36 -31.58
CA ARG A 121 -1.12 5.55 -32.29
C ARG A 121 -2.26 6.51 -32.60
N ILE A 122 -2.05 7.79 -32.31
CA ILE A 122 -2.94 8.88 -32.67
C ILE A 122 -2.86 9.11 -34.18
N VAL A 123 -1.64 9.09 -34.73
CA VAL A 123 -1.42 9.26 -36.17
C VAL A 123 -1.41 7.89 -36.84
N LYS A 124 -2.52 7.56 -37.50
CA LYS A 124 -2.65 6.35 -38.33
C LYS A 124 -1.92 6.59 -39.66
N ARG A 125 -0.69 6.11 -39.77
CA ARG A 125 0.10 6.15 -41.00
C ARG A 125 0.23 4.75 -41.57
#